data_AF-A0A0R1WB57-F1
#
_entry.id   AF-A0A0R1WB57-F1
#
_cell.length_a   1.000
_cell.length_b   1.000
_cell.length_c   1.000
_cell.angle_alpha   90.00
_cell.angle_beta   90.00
_cell.angle_gamma   90.00
#
_symmetry.space_group_name_H-M   'P 1'
#
loop_
_entity.id
_entity.type
_entity.pdbx_description
1 polymer ?
#
loop_
_entity_poly.entity_id
_entity_poly.type
_entity_poly.pdbx_seq_one_letter_code
_entity_poly.pdbx_strand_id
1 'polypeptide(L)'
;MSKMRKEVAVTLKTPVGNFWLDADGRRLTFDVIDVTREVNATDDSFGVERSFILAPHLPEHFKIESLMLKTNLWLSKRNYYDSCSDEFQDGSVWIINDKALQVAIYVENEEYDDVVVSMDWQRLPEYAHVDEKYRTRMIFQVTYKAGCPILTT
;
A
#
# COMPACT_ATOMS: atom_id res chain seq x y z
N MET A 1 9.99 24.14 1.76
CA MET A 1 10.11 22.71 1.39
C MET A 1 10.27 21.90 2.66
N SER A 2 9.25 21.14 3.05
CA SER A 2 9.36 20.22 4.20
C SER A 2 10.16 19.00 3.75
N LYS A 3 11.21 18.64 4.50
CA LYS A 3 12.02 17.47 4.21
C LYS A 3 11.16 16.23 4.50
N MET A 4 10.70 15.51 3.46
CA MET A 4 10.00 14.24 3.63
C MET A 4 10.84 13.33 4.55
N ARG A 5 10.24 12.85 5.63
CA ARG A 5 10.92 11.96 6.57
C ARG A 5 10.97 10.57 5.94
N LYS A 6 12.18 10.13 5.65
CA LYS A 6 12.51 8.83 5.08
C LYS A 6 13.16 7.98 6.17
N GLU A 7 12.55 6.85 6.50
CA GLU A 7 13.05 5.87 7.47
C GLU A 7 13.19 4.51 6.80
N VAL A 8 14.27 3.77 7.07
CA VAL A 8 14.43 2.39 6.57
C VAL A 8 13.87 1.42 7.59
N ALA A 9 12.97 0.54 7.16
CA ALA A 9 12.32 -0.46 8.02
C ALA A 9 12.22 -1.84 7.35
N VAL A 10 11.99 -2.86 8.18
CA VAL A 10 11.54 -4.21 7.73
C VAL A 10 10.06 -4.45 8.02
N THR A 11 9.45 -3.59 8.82
CA THR A 11 8.03 -3.65 9.20
C THR A 11 7.53 -2.24 9.47
N LEU A 12 6.45 -1.83 8.83
CA LEU A 12 5.69 -0.64 9.22
C LEU A 12 4.73 -1.05 10.33
N LYS A 13 4.87 -0.48 11.53
CA LYS A 13 3.96 -0.73 12.65
C LYS A 13 2.94 0.38 12.75
N THR A 14 1.65 0.04 12.79
CA THR A 14 0.55 1.00 12.90
C THR A 14 -0.52 0.51 13.86
N PRO A 15 -1.43 1.38 14.33
CA PRO A 15 -2.60 0.97 15.11
C PRO A 15 -3.56 0.03 14.36
N VAL A 16 -3.52 0.02 13.02
CA VAL A 16 -4.37 -0.81 12.17
C VAL A 16 -3.68 -2.08 11.67
N GLY A 17 -2.45 -2.37 12.12
CA GLY A 17 -1.71 -3.56 11.73
C GLY A 17 -0.23 -3.31 11.49
N ASN A 18 0.51 -4.40 11.32
CA ASN A 18 1.90 -4.40 10.94
C ASN A 18 2.02 -4.85 9.49
N PHE A 19 2.73 -4.07 8.68
CA PHE A 19 2.84 -4.30 7.24
C PHE A 19 4.29 -4.52 6.83
N TRP A 20 4.48 -5.29 5.78
CA TRP A 20 5.79 -5.55 5.22
C TRP A 20 5.77 -6.00 3.78
N LEU A 21 6.95 -5.95 3.17
CA LEU A 21 7.16 -6.38 1.80
C LEU A 21 7.86 -7.74 1.78
N ASP A 22 7.33 -8.62 0.95
CA ASP A 22 7.86 -9.94 0.67
C ASP A 22 8.09 -10.07 -0.84
N ALA A 23 9.29 -10.45 -1.25
CA ALA A 23 9.59 -10.78 -2.63
C ALA A 23 10.01 -12.26 -2.71
N ASP A 24 9.27 -13.05 -3.46
CA ASP A 24 9.51 -14.47 -3.68
C ASP A 24 9.76 -15.27 -2.38
N GLY A 25 8.99 -14.97 -1.32
CA GLY A 25 9.11 -15.61 0.00
C GLY A 25 10.18 -15.01 0.91
N ARG A 26 10.80 -13.89 0.53
CA ARG A 26 11.86 -13.22 1.30
C ARG A 26 11.41 -11.84 1.77
N ARG A 27 11.57 -11.62 3.07
CA ARG A 27 11.33 -10.32 3.71
C ARG A 27 12.31 -9.26 3.21
N LEU A 28 11.78 -8.13 2.73
CA LEU A 28 12.58 -7.00 2.28
C LEU A 28 12.70 -5.89 3.34
N THR A 29 13.80 -5.15 3.28
CA THR A 29 13.85 -3.79 3.82
C THR A 29 13.21 -2.83 2.83
N PHE A 30 12.66 -1.73 3.32
CA PHE A 30 12.05 -0.69 2.51
C PHE A 30 12.20 0.66 3.17
N ASP A 31 12.11 1.69 2.35
CA ASP A 31 11.93 3.05 2.79
C ASP A 31 10.45 3.29 3.15
N VAL A 32 10.22 3.96 4.29
CA VAL A 32 8.94 4.49 4.72
C VAL A 32 8.96 5.99 4.50
N ILE A 33 8.04 6.47 3.69
CA ILE A 33 7.88 7.89 3.36
C ILE A 33 6.51 8.31 3.85
N ASP A 34 6.46 9.19 4.85
CA ASP A 34 5.20 9.79 5.33
C ASP A 34 4.73 10.84 4.32
N VAL A 35 3.57 10.57 3.70
CA VAL A 35 2.91 11.43 2.70
C VAL A 35 1.56 11.95 3.19
N THR A 36 1.33 11.90 4.51
CA THR A 36 0.04 12.27 5.12
C THR A 36 -0.35 13.70 4.77
N ARG A 37 0.62 14.63 4.75
CA ARG A 37 0.34 16.04 4.48
C ARG A 37 -0.05 16.25 3.02
N GLU A 38 0.65 15.58 2.12
CA GLU A 38 0.46 15.64 0.68
C GLU A 38 -0.92 15.09 0.30
N VAL A 39 -1.28 13.91 0.83
CA VAL A 39 -2.61 13.30 0.64
C VAL A 39 -3.72 14.18 1.19
N ASN A 40 -3.52 14.80 2.36
CA ASN A 40 -4.52 15.70 2.94
C ASN A 40 -4.60 17.07 2.25
N ALA A 41 -3.61 17.45 1.44
CA ALA A 41 -3.63 18.72 0.72
C ALA A 41 -4.39 18.63 -0.61
N THR A 42 -4.62 17.43 -1.13
CA THR A 42 -5.33 17.21 -2.41
C THR A 42 -6.84 17.13 -2.23
N ASP A 43 -7.34 16.78 -1.04
CA ASP A 43 -8.77 16.71 -0.74
C ASP A 43 -9.06 17.07 0.73
N ASP A 44 -9.49 18.32 0.95
CA ASP A 44 -9.83 18.86 2.28
C ASP A 44 -11.04 18.14 2.93
N SER A 45 -11.83 17.39 2.16
CA SER A 45 -13.06 16.73 2.64
C SER A 45 -12.83 15.30 3.16
N PHE A 46 -11.70 14.69 2.79
CA PHE A 46 -11.41 13.27 3.06
C PHE A 46 -10.08 13.05 3.78
N GLY A 47 -9.78 13.92 4.74
CA GLY A 47 -8.57 13.85 5.55
C GLY A 47 -8.29 12.46 6.14
N VAL A 48 -7.05 12.01 6.00
CA VAL A 48 -6.51 10.77 6.55
C VAL A 48 -5.68 11.03 7.82
N GLU A 49 -5.62 10.03 8.70
CA GLU A 49 -4.82 10.12 9.93
C GLU A 49 -3.34 9.95 9.61
N ARG A 50 -3.04 8.94 8.78
CA ARG A 50 -1.72 8.70 8.21
C ARG A 50 -1.79 8.10 6.82
N SER A 51 -0.81 8.43 6.00
CA SER A 51 -0.53 7.75 4.74
C SER A 51 0.98 7.58 4.56
N PHE A 52 1.38 6.37 4.20
CA PHE A 52 2.78 6.01 4.02
C PHE A 52 3.00 5.35 2.67
N ILE A 53 4.03 5.79 1.95
CA ILE A 53 4.60 5.04 0.81
C ILE A 53 5.69 4.11 1.33
N LEU A 54 5.64 2.86 0.90
CA LEU A 54 6.63 1.82 1.15
C LEU A 54 7.37 1.54 -0.15
N ALA A 55 8.64 1.96 -0.22
CA ALA A 55 9.49 1.73 -1.38
C ALA A 55 10.52 0.62 -1.09
N PRO A 56 10.42 -0.55 -1.74
CA PRO A 56 11.27 -1.71 -1.46
C PRO A 56 12.72 -1.50 -1.87
N HIS A 57 13.64 -2.00 -1.04
CA HIS A 57 15.03 -2.21 -1.44
C HIS A 57 15.15 -3.58 -2.09
N LEU A 58 15.08 -3.58 -3.43
CA LEU A 58 15.14 -4.80 -4.21
C LEU A 58 16.61 -5.25 -4.39
N PRO A 59 16.91 -6.56 -4.51
CA PRO A 59 18.28 -7.07 -4.76
C PRO A 59 18.75 -6.76 -6.19
N GLU A 60 20.00 -6.34 -6.43
CA GLU A 60 20.50 -6.09 -7.80
C GLU A 60 20.23 -7.29 -8.73
N HIS A 61 19.72 -7.04 -9.94
CA HIS A 61 19.39 -8.06 -10.95
C HIS A 61 18.45 -9.18 -10.45
N PHE A 62 17.18 -8.84 -10.25
CA PHE A 62 16.15 -9.82 -9.88
C PHE A 62 15.27 -10.20 -11.08
N LYS A 63 14.71 -11.41 -11.05
CA LYS A 63 13.44 -11.73 -11.70
C LYS A 63 12.45 -11.96 -10.57
N ILE A 64 11.52 -11.02 -10.40
CA ILE A 64 10.51 -11.12 -9.35
C ILE A 64 9.32 -11.80 -9.97
N GLU A 65 9.04 -13.00 -9.49
CA GLU A 65 7.78 -13.66 -9.82
C GLU A 65 6.66 -13.01 -9.00
N SER A 66 6.94 -12.61 -7.76
CA SER A 66 5.99 -11.99 -6.86
C SER A 66 6.65 -11.00 -5.90
N LEU A 67 6.14 -9.76 -5.84
CA LEU A 67 6.41 -8.79 -4.79
C LEU A 67 5.09 -8.38 -4.15
N MET A 68 4.93 -8.68 -2.87
CA MET A 68 3.66 -8.55 -2.16
C MET A 68 3.76 -7.62 -0.96
N LEU A 69 2.70 -6.85 -0.74
CA LEU A 69 2.40 -6.31 0.58
C LEU A 69 1.77 -7.40 1.44
N LYS A 70 2.26 -7.57 2.66
CA LYS A 70 1.76 -8.54 3.63
C LYS A 70 1.42 -7.84 4.94
N THR A 71 0.56 -8.47 5.71
CA THR A 71 0.14 -7.97 7.02
C THR A 71 -0.05 -9.09 8.03
N ASN A 72 0.00 -8.75 9.32
CA ASN A 72 -0.33 -9.69 10.41
C ASN A 72 -1.83 -9.79 10.67
N LEU A 73 -2.63 -8.96 9.99
CA LEU A 73 -4.08 -9.01 10.09
C LEU A 73 -4.63 -10.22 9.35
N TRP A 74 -5.66 -10.83 9.90
CA TRP A 74 -6.49 -11.78 9.16
C TRP A 74 -7.55 -10.99 8.38
N LEU A 75 -7.23 -10.63 7.15
CA LEU A 75 -8.15 -9.90 6.29
C LEU A 75 -9.14 -10.90 5.66
N SER A 76 -10.42 -10.72 5.95
CA SER A 76 -11.49 -11.57 5.43
C SER A 76 -12.56 -10.74 4.76
N LYS A 77 -13.42 -11.39 3.96
CA LYS A 77 -14.58 -10.75 3.31
C LYS A 77 -15.45 -9.91 4.25
N ARG A 78 -15.47 -10.19 5.56
CA ARG A 78 -16.28 -9.44 6.53
C ARG A 78 -15.74 -8.06 6.86
N ASN A 79 -14.43 -7.86 6.73
CA ASN A 79 -13.79 -6.57 6.98
C ASN A 79 -13.60 -5.80 5.68
N TYR A 80 -13.73 -6.44 4.52
CA TYR A 80 -13.61 -5.81 3.21
C TYR A 80 -14.76 -4.83 3.01
N TYR A 81 -14.41 -3.59 2.67
CA TYR A 81 -15.36 -2.52 2.40
C TYR A 81 -15.51 -2.31 0.89
N ASP A 82 -14.40 -2.01 0.20
CA ASP A 82 -14.42 -1.65 -1.21
C ASP A 82 -13.05 -1.82 -1.88
N SER A 83 -13.00 -1.73 -3.20
CA SER A 83 -11.78 -1.53 -3.99
C SER A 83 -11.46 -0.04 -4.06
N CYS A 84 -10.19 0.33 -4.10
CA CYS A 84 -9.74 1.72 -4.24
C CYS A 84 -8.83 1.84 -5.47
N SER A 85 -9.44 1.71 -6.64
CA SER A 85 -8.71 1.63 -7.91
C SER A 85 -9.07 2.81 -8.82
N ASP A 86 -8.06 3.47 -9.37
CA ASP A 86 -8.14 4.49 -10.41
C ASP A 86 -6.92 4.37 -11.36
N GLU A 87 -6.62 5.41 -12.14
CA GLU A 87 -5.49 5.41 -13.08
C GLU A 87 -4.11 5.33 -12.37
N PHE A 88 -4.02 5.71 -11.08
CA PHE A 88 -2.77 5.86 -10.31
C PHE A 88 -2.67 5.06 -8.99
N GLN A 89 -3.78 4.53 -8.47
CA GLN A 89 -3.82 3.51 -7.39
C GLN A 89 -4.62 2.25 -7.77
N ASP A 90 -4.21 1.07 -7.31
CA ASP A 90 -5.04 -0.14 -7.32
C ASP A 90 -4.91 -0.88 -5.98
N GLY A 91 -6.04 -1.12 -5.32
CA GLY A 91 -6.02 -1.60 -3.96
C GLY A 91 -7.37 -1.92 -3.37
N SER A 92 -7.37 -2.09 -2.05
CA SER A 92 -8.54 -2.47 -1.28
C SER A 92 -8.63 -1.69 0.02
N VAL A 93 -9.87 -1.58 0.50
CA VAL A 93 -10.22 -0.91 1.75
C VAL A 93 -10.88 -1.92 2.68
N TRP A 94 -10.46 -1.89 3.95
CA TRP A 94 -11.06 -2.67 5.03
C TRP A 94 -11.42 -1.78 6.21
N ILE A 95 -12.41 -2.20 7.00
CA ILE A 95 -12.70 -1.62 8.31
C ILE A 95 -12.03 -2.48 9.39
N ILE A 96 -11.09 -1.89 10.12
CA ILE A 96 -10.30 -2.53 11.17
C ILE A 96 -10.35 -1.66 12.42
N ASN A 97 -10.93 -2.15 13.52
CA ASN A 97 -11.01 -1.44 14.81
C ASN A 97 -11.48 0.02 14.67
N ASP A 98 -12.63 0.23 14.02
CA ASP A 98 -13.24 1.54 13.75
C ASP A 98 -12.41 2.48 12.87
N LYS A 99 -11.41 1.95 12.16
CA LYS A 99 -10.61 2.69 11.18
C LYS A 99 -10.82 2.10 9.80
N ALA A 100 -10.89 2.96 8.79
CA ALA A 100 -10.74 2.53 7.42
C ALA A 100 -9.24 2.40 7.13
N LEU A 101 -8.82 1.21 6.75
CA LEU A 101 -7.49 0.88 6.26
C LEU A 101 -7.58 0.71 4.75
N GLN A 102 -6.83 1.51 4.01
CA GLN A 102 -6.60 1.34 2.59
C GLN A 102 -5.18 0.83 2.37
N VAL A 103 -5.04 -0.22 1.58
CA VAL A 103 -3.74 -0.57 1.01
C VAL A 103 -3.82 -0.69 -0.50
N ALA A 104 -2.84 -0.15 -1.20
CA ALA A 104 -2.81 -0.12 -2.65
C ALA A 104 -1.38 -0.25 -3.17
N ILE A 105 -1.24 -0.67 -4.41
CA ILE A 105 -0.12 -0.26 -5.24
C ILE A 105 -0.35 1.20 -5.64
N TYR A 106 0.74 1.95 -5.74
CA TYR A 106 0.73 3.32 -6.25
C TYR A 106 1.69 3.42 -7.44
N VAL A 107 1.21 3.92 -8.57
CA VAL A 107 2.02 4.16 -9.77
C VAL A 107 2.03 5.67 -10.01
N GLU A 108 3.19 6.29 -9.78
CA GLU A 108 3.32 7.73 -9.95
C GLU A 108 3.37 8.09 -11.45
N ASN A 109 2.35 8.82 -11.94
CA ASN A 109 2.26 9.41 -13.28
C ASN A 109 2.19 8.44 -14.48
N GLU A 110 1.81 7.18 -14.30
CA GLU A 110 1.59 6.21 -15.39
C GLU A 110 0.39 5.30 -15.07
N GLU A 111 -0.19 4.67 -16.10
CA GLU A 111 -1.35 3.77 -15.97
C GLU A 111 -0.96 2.39 -15.42
N TYR A 112 -1.89 1.77 -14.69
CA TYR A 112 -1.77 0.39 -14.20
C TYR A 112 -1.51 -0.65 -15.28
N ASP A 113 -2.09 -0.47 -16.46
CA ASP A 113 -2.07 -1.48 -17.53
C ASP A 113 -0.64 -1.82 -17.99
N ASP A 114 0.33 -0.94 -17.71
CA ASP A 114 1.74 -1.14 -18.00
C ASP A 114 2.47 -2.03 -16.98
N VAL A 115 1.83 -2.38 -15.85
CA VAL A 115 2.40 -3.23 -14.79
C VAL A 115 1.43 -4.37 -14.46
N VAL A 116 1.95 -5.60 -14.39
CA VAL A 116 1.11 -6.76 -14.02
C VAL A 116 0.84 -6.71 -12.51
N VAL A 117 -0.36 -6.27 -12.17
CA VAL A 117 -0.87 -6.21 -10.79
C VAL A 117 -1.85 -7.35 -10.56
N SER A 118 -1.67 -8.05 -9.45
CA SER A 118 -2.59 -9.06 -8.94
C SER A 118 -3.00 -8.76 -7.51
N MET A 119 -4.05 -9.44 -7.08
CA MET A 119 -4.47 -9.45 -5.69
C MET A 119 -4.37 -10.85 -5.14
N ASP A 120 -3.82 -10.97 -3.93
CA ASP A 120 -3.83 -12.25 -3.22
C ASP A 120 -5.24 -12.63 -2.76
N TRP A 121 -5.40 -13.81 -2.17
CA TRP A 121 -6.71 -14.27 -1.68
C TRP A 121 -7.30 -13.38 -0.57
N GLN A 122 -6.49 -12.54 0.08
CA GLN A 122 -6.91 -11.53 1.05
C GLN A 122 -7.21 -10.17 0.41
N ARG A 123 -7.01 -10.03 -0.90
CA ARG A 123 -7.05 -8.78 -1.67
C ARG A 123 -5.94 -7.79 -1.32
N LEU A 124 -4.81 -8.29 -0.84
CA LEU A 124 -3.61 -7.47 -0.72
C LEU A 124 -2.97 -7.30 -2.09
N PRO A 125 -2.40 -6.11 -2.37
CA PRO A 125 -1.79 -5.84 -3.64
C PRO A 125 -0.48 -6.62 -3.83
N GLU A 126 -0.26 -7.07 -5.05
CA GLU A 126 0.91 -7.82 -5.51
C GLU A 126 1.33 -7.34 -6.89
N TYR A 127 2.64 -7.19 -7.07
CA TYR A 127 3.28 -7.11 -8.38
C TYR A 127 3.68 -8.52 -8.80
N ALA A 128 3.09 -9.04 -9.87
CA ALA A 128 3.36 -10.39 -10.37
C ALA A 128 4.11 -10.36 -11.70
N HIS A 129 5.12 -11.21 -11.89
CA HIS A 129 5.87 -11.32 -13.15
C HIS A 129 6.40 -9.98 -13.71
N VAL A 130 6.90 -9.09 -12.84
CA VAL A 130 7.29 -7.73 -13.22
C VAL A 130 8.73 -7.68 -13.76
N ASP A 131 8.88 -7.07 -14.94
CA ASP A 131 10.18 -6.86 -15.58
C ASP A 131 11.06 -5.89 -14.77
N GLU A 132 12.38 -6.13 -14.77
CA GLU A 132 13.35 -5.30 -14.04
C GLU A 132 13.28 -3.81 -14.41
N LYS A 133 12.84 -3.45 -15.62
CA LYS A 133 12.69 -2.03 -16.01
C LYS A 133 11.72 -1.23 -15.13
N TYR A 134 10.79 -1.89 -14.44
CA TYR A 134 9.83 -1.25 -13.53
C TYR A 134 10.30 -1.21 -12.07
N ARG A 135 11.51 -1.69 -11.79
CA ARG A 135 12.09 -1.81 -10.45
C ARG A 135 11.95 -0.59 -9.56
N THR A 136 12.16 0.60 -10.11
CA THR A 136 12.13 1.86 -9.35
C THR A 136 10.71 2.38 -9.10
N ARG A 137 9.70 1.72 -9.67
CA ARG A 137 8.29 2.14 -9.67
C ARG A 137 7.42 1.26 -8.77
N MET A 138 7.98 0.16 -8.26
CA MET A 138 7.22 -0.79 -7.44
C MET A 138 7.08 -0.25 -6.01
N ILE A 139 6.00 0.46 -5.72
CA ILE A 139 5.74 1.04 -4.40
C ILE A 139 4.33 0.71 -3.92
N PHE A 140 4.19 0.59 -2.60
CA PHE A 140 2.92 0.33 -1.95
C PHE A 140 2.52 1.52 -1.10
N GLN A 141 1.22 1.76 -0.97
CA GLN A 141 0.68 2.76 -0.08
C GLN A 141 -0.14 2.08 1.02
N VAL A 142 0.09 2.51 2.26
CA VAL A 142 -0.70 2.14 3.43
C VAL A 142 -1.28 3.40 4.03
N THR A 143 -2.60 3.53 3.95
CA THR A 143 -3.34 4.70 4.41
C THR A 143 -4.39 4.28 5.43
N TYR A 144 -4.55 5.05 6.50
CA TYR A 144 -5.68 4.84 7.41
C TYR A 144 -6.23 6.13 7.96
N LYS A 145 -7.51 6.08 8.31
CA LYS A 145 -8.23 7.16 8.97
C LYS A 145 -9.17 6.62 10.04
N ALA A 146 -9.39 7.42 11.08
CA ALA A 146 -10.44 7.15 12.07
C ALA A 146 -11.81 7.26 11.39
N GLY A 147 -12.66 6.24 11.58
CA GLY A 147 -14.05 6.23 11.15
C GLY A 147 -14.26 6.39 9.64
N CYS A 148 -14.69 5.34 8.98
CA CYS A 148 -15.78 5.55 8.03
C CYS A 148 -17.06 5.53 8.88
N PRO A 149 -18.00 6.49 8.74
CA PRO A 149 -19.31 6.27 9.31
C PRO A 149 -19.80 4.94 8.75
N ILE A 150 -20.26 4.06 9.62
CA ILE A 150 -21.21 3.03 9.23
C ILE A 150 -22.19 3.73 8.30
N LEU A 151 -22.27 3.34 7.03
CA LEU A 151 -23.42 3.65 6.21
C LEU A 151 -24.57 2.90 6.89
N THR A 152 -25.17 3.52 7.92
CA THR A 152 -26.50 3.16 8.37
C THR A 152 -27.43 3.61 7.27
N THR A 153 -27.70 2.70 6.34
CA THR A 153 -29.03 2.23 5.92
C THR A 153 -28.90 1.30 4.72
#